data_AF-A0A2D7X511-F1
#
_entry.id   AF-A0A2D7X511-F1
#
_cell.length_a   1.000
_cell.length_b   1.000
_cell.length_c   1.000
_cell.angle_alpha   90.00
_cell.angle_beta   90.00
_cell.angle_gamma   90.00
#
_symmetry.space_group_name_H-M   'P 1'
#
loop_
_entity.id
_entity.type
_entity.pdbx_description
1 polymer ?
#
loop_
_entity_poly.entity_id
_entity_poly.type
_entity_poly.pdbx_seq_one_letter_code
_entity_poly.pdbx_strand_id
1 'polypeptide(L)'
;FHIIDIYNGKQVAEFYSNRTPINEFAKIIADEGRLYNTAFVCPERNGIGNNLIYFLQEELEYENLVMDSKRDIGIMITQKNKENLLADLEHNIRAGKVLINSDRLVNELLTFIIDSDTGRIKPDTNCHDDLIMSFATAINTFNNLRGNAFIEKAEDKTYMPPGIRNAHTYKMKTSNDELTEENIEWLLRN
;
A
#
# COMPACT_ATOMS: atom_id res chain seq x y z
N PHE A 1 0.07 7.10 -3.98
CA PHE A 1 0.71 6.78 -2.71
C PHE A 1 -0.35 6.62 -1.63
N HIS A 2 0.03 6.00 -0.52
CA HIS A 2 -0.80 5.85 0.67
C HIS A 2 -0.09 6.46 1.87
N ILE A 3 -0.84 7.02 2.81
CA ILE A 3 -0.34 7.45 4.12
C ILE A 3 -0.93 6.52 5.18
N ILE A 4 -0.06 5.91 5.97
CA ILE A 4 -0.43 4.97 7.03
C ILE A 4 0.02 5.57 8.37
N ASP A 5 -0.91 5.64 9.32
CA ASP A 5 -0.61 6.00 10.70
C ASP A 5 0.16 4.83 11.36
N ILE A 6 1.38 5.11 11.81
CA ILE A 6 2.29 4.12 12.37
C ILE A 6 1.79 3.52 13.70
N TYR A 7 0.96 4.25 14.46
CA TYR A 7 0.52 3.82 15.78
C TYR A 7 -0.57 2.75 15.69
N ASN A 8 -1.60 3.04 14.86
CA ASN A 8 -2.79 2.20 14.74
C ASN A 8 -2.88 1.40 13.42
N GLY A 9 -1.97 1.63 12.47
CA GLY A 9 -1.94 0.92 11.18
C GLY A 9 -3.04 1.36 10.20
N LYS A 10 -3.71 2.47 10.46
CA LYS A 10 -4.82 2.95 9.62
C LYS A 10 -4.29 3.68 8.38
N GLN A 11 -4.81 3.33 7.20
CA GLN A 11 -4.67 4.13 6.00
C GLN A 11 -5.48 5.43 6.17
N VAL A 12 -4.80 6.57 6.27
CA VAL A 12 -5.43 7.88 6.56
C VAL A 12 -5.56 8.77 5.32
N ALA A 13 -4.77 8.51 4.27
CA ALA A 13 -4.90 9.19 2.99
C ALA A 13 -4.45 8.30 1.82
N GLU A 14 -4.97 8.61 0.64
CA GLU A 14 -4.58 8.02 -0.63
C GLU A 14 -4.55 9.11 -1.71
N PHE A 15 -3.54 9.04 -2.57
CA PHE A 15 -3.49 9.80 -3.81
C PHE A 15 -3.21 8.88 -4.99
N TYR A 16 -4.01 8.99 -6.06
CA TYR A 16 -3.85 8.24 -7.30
C TYR A 16 -4.10 9.15 -8.51
N SER A 17 -3.17 9.13 -9.47
CA SER A 17 -3.27 9.90 -10.71
C SER A 17 -2.36 9.33 -11.79
N ASN A 18 -2.92 9.17 -13.00
CA ASN A 18 -2.16 8.76 -14.20
C ASN A 18 -1.80 9.95 -15.10
N ARG A 19 -1.99 11.18 -14.61
CA ARG A 19 -1.82 12.42 -15.39
C ARG A 19 -0.86 13.41 -14.76
N THR A 20 -0.51 13.22 -13.50
CA THR A 20 0.30 14.17 -12.74
C THR A 20 1.76 14.04 -13.17
N PRO A 21 2.38 15.14 -13.65
CA PRO A 21 3.82 15.17 -13.94
C PRO A 21 4.65 14.89 -12.70
N ILE A 22 5.84 14.29 -12.87
CA ILE A 22 6.67 13.80 -11.76
C ILE A 22 7.10 14.90 -10.78
N ASN A 23 7.35 16.11 -11.27
CA ASN A 23 7.73 17.27 -10.47
C ASN A 23 6.55 17.80 -9.63
N GLU A 24 5.34 17.78 -10.16
CA GLU A 24 4.13 18.11 -9.40
C GLU A 24 3.81 17.02 -8.39
N PHE A 25 4.00 15.75 -8.77
CA PHE A 25 3.82 14.63 -7.88
C PHE A 25 4.77 14.68 -6.67
N ALA A 26 6.03 15.06 -6.89
CA ALA A 26 7.00 15.28 -5.82
C ALA A 26 6.56 16.38 -4.85
N LYS A 27 6.01 17.50 -5.37
CA LYS A 27 5.45 18.58 -4.54
C LYS A 27 4.29 18.08 -3.67
N ILE A 28 3.34 17.36 -4.27
CA ILE A 28 2.21 16.78 -3.55
C ILE A 28 2.72 15.85 -2.43
N ILE A 29 3.69 14.98 -2.71
CA ILE A 29 4.28 14.09 -1.70
C ILE A 29 4.93 14.89 -0.57
N ALA A 30 5.70 15.92 -0.89
CA ALA A 30 6.40 16.72 0.12
C ALA A 30 5.43 17.54 1.00
N ASP A 31 4.38 18.11 0.39
CA ASP A 31 3.36 18.88 1.09
C ASP A 31 2.52 17.98 2.01
N GLU A 32 2.03 16.86 1.50
CA GLU A 32 1.29 15.87 2.29
C GLU A 32 2.20 15.24 3.35
N GLY A 33 3.44 14.90 3.00
CA GLY A 33 4.43 14.39 3.96
C GLY A 33 4.61 15.33 5.15
N ARG A 34 4.82 16.63 4.89
CA ARG A 34 4.93 17.66 5.95
C ARG A 34 3.64 17.81 6.75
N LEU A 35 2.47 17.79 6.09
CA LEU A 35 1.17 17.88 6.73
C LEU A 35 0.94 16.73 7.73
N TYR A 36 1.36 15.51 7.37
CA TYR A 36 1.30 14.32 8.22
C TYR A 36 2.55 14.18 9.10
N ASN A 37 2.97 15.28 9.74
CA ASN A 37 4.08 15.35 10.68
C ASN A 37 5.43 14.92 10.09
N THR A 38 5.73 15.41 8.88
CA THR A 38 6.94 15.06 8.13
C THR A 38 7.10 13.53 8.01
N ALA A 39 6.08 12.87 7.47
CA ALA A 39 6.00 11.41 7.35
C ALA A 39 7.21 10.81 6.63
N PHE A 40 7.56 9.57 6.97
CA PHE A 40 8.55 8.82 6.19
C PHE A 40 8.00 8.52 4.80
N VAL A 41 8.74 8.92 3.76
CA VAL A 41 8.38 8.69 2.36
C VAL A 41 9.23 7.56 1.81
N CYS A 42 8.57 6.57 1.21
CA CYS A 42 9.20 5.35 0.72
C CYS A 42 9.03 5.24 -0.82
N PRO A 43 9.85 5.95 -1.60
CA PRO A 43 9.78 5.87 -3.06
C PRO A 43 10.33 4.53 -3.55
N GLU A 44 9.73 4.00 -4.62
CA GLU A 44 10.31 2.87 -5.36
C GLU A 44 11.48 3.38 -6.21
N ARG A 45 12.63 2.69 -6.13
CA ARG A 45 13.76 2.92 -7.03
C ARG A 45 13.56 2.19 -8.34
N ASN A 46 12.96 2.90 -9.30
CA ASN A 46 12.87 2.50 -10.70
C ASN A 46 13.20 3.69 -11.61
N GLY A 47 13.05 3.54 -12.94
CA GLY A 47 13.41 4.58 -13.91
C GLY A 47 12.77 5.95 -13.61
N ILE A 48 11.46 5.99 -13.36
CA ILE A 48 10.74 7.23 -13.03
C ILE A 48 10.94 7.61 -11.56
N GLY A 49 11.01 6.62 -10.67
CA GLY A 49 11.19 6.80 -9.23
C GLY A 49 12.52 7.44 -8.85
N ASN A 50 13.59 7.22 -9.61
CA ASN A 50 14.86 7.94 -9.41
C ASN A 50 14.70 9.45 -9.63
N ASN A 51 13.89 9.87 -10.61
CA ASN A 51 13.59 11.29 -10.81
C ASN A 51 12.75 11.83 -9.65
N LEU A 52 11.79 11.05 -9.14
CA LEU A 52 11.02 11.43 -7.95
C LEU A 52 11.93 11.66 -6.74
N ILE A 53 12.86 10.74 -6.49
CA ILE A 53 13.85 10.86 -5.40
C ILE A 53 14.67 12.14 -5.56
N TYR A 54 15.18 12.41 -6.77
CA TYR A 54 15.91 13.64 -7.06
C TYR A 54 15.10 14.90 -6.73
N PHE A 55 13.85 15.01 -7.20
CA PHE A 55 13.00 16.17 -6.88
C PHE A 55 12.70 16.29 -5.38
N LEU A 56 12.45 15.17 -4.69
CA LEU A 56 12.18 15.20 -3.25
C LEU A 56 13.42 15.65 -2.45
N GLN A 57 14.60 15.14 -2.80
CA GLN A 57 15.82 15.37 -2.06
C GLN A 57 16.47 16.72 -2.41
N GLU A 58 16.73 16.97 -3.69
CA GLU A 58 17.57 18.09 -4.13
C GLU A 58 16.77 19.38 -4.33
N GLU A 59 15.54 19.29 -4.83
CA GLU A 59 14.72 20.47 -5.16
C GLU A 59 13.77 20.87 -4.03
N LEU A 60 13.22 19.88 -3.31
CA LEU A 60 12.24 20.11 -2.24
C LEU A 60 12.81 19.94 -0.84
N GLU A 61 14.07 19.52 -0.71
CA GLU A 61 14.79 19.32 0.55
C GLU A 61 13.98 18.50 1.58
N TYR A 62 13.30 17.44 1.10
CA TYR A 62 12.54 16.54 1.95
C TYR A 62 13.47 15.44 2.50
N GLU A 63 13.84 15.55 3.77
CA GLU A 63 14.87 14.69 4.38
C GLU A 63 14.35 13.31 4.82
N ASN A 64 13.06 13.17 5.17
CA ASN A 64 12.49 11.94 5.74
C ASN A 64 12.20 10.87 4.67
N LEU A 65 13.20 10.53 3.88
CA LEU A 65 13.17 9.49 2.86
C LEU A 65 13.68 8.17 3.43
N VAL A 66 12.94 7.09 3.22
CA VAL A 66 13.34 5.74 3.64
C VAL A 66 14.56 5.30 2.86
N MET A 67 15.52 4.68 3.56
CA MET A 67 16.70 4.08 2.95
C MET A 67 16.66 2.56 3.10
N ASP A 68 17.24 1.85 2.15
CA ASP A 68 17.41 0.40 2.24
C ASP A 68 18.59 -0.01 3.13
N SER A 69 18.85 -1.31 3.24
CA SER A 69 19.96 -1.86 4.03
C SER A 69 21.35 -1.46 3.51
N LYS A 70 21.46 -1.01 2.25
CA LYS A 70 22.69 -0.49 1.65
C LYS A 70 22.84 1.02 1.80
N ARG A 71 21.88 1.67 2.46
CA ARG A 71 21.78 3.13 2.64
C ARG A 71 21.50 3.90 1.35
N ASP A 72 20.92 3.24 0.35
CA ASP A 72 20.39 3.92 -0.81
C ASP A 72 18.97 4.41 -0.52
N ILE A 73 18.62 5.61 -0.98
CA ILE A 73 17.27 6.18 -0.81
C ILE A 73 16.25 5.41 -1.65
N GLY A 74 15.14 5.01 -1.03
CA GLY A 74 14.05 4.27 -1.66
C GLY A 74 14.25 2.76 -1.71
N ILE A 75 13.18 2.04 -2.07
CA ILE A 75 13.16 0.57 -2.09
C ILE A 75 13.28 0.06 -3.53
N MET A 76 14.18 -0.89 -3.76
CA MET A 76 14.25 -1.62 -5.03
C MET A 76 13.31 -2.83 -4.98
N ILE A 77 12.34 -2.87 -5.91
CA ILE A 77 11.46 -4.03 -6.07
C ILE A 77 12.08 -4.96 -7.11
N THR A 78 12.32 -6.21 -6.69
CA THR A 78 12.71 -7.32 -7.56
C THR A 78 11.59 -8.34 -7.56
N GLN A 79 11.55 -9.27 -8.52
CA GLN A 79 10.53 -10.32 -8.56
C GLN A 79 10.45 -11.11 -7.24
N LYS A 80 11.61 -11.51 -6.70
CA LYS A 80 11.68 -12.22 -5.41
C LYS A 80 11.19 -11.36 -4.25
N ASN A 81 11.54 -10.07 -4.22
CA ASN A 81 11.12 -9.18 -3.15
C ASN A 81 9.62 -8.85 -3.25
N LYS A 82 9.05 -8.78 -4.46
CA LYS A 82 7.62 -8.57 -4.69
C LYS A 82 6.77 -9.64 -4.00
N GLU A 83 7.17 -10.91 -4.09
CA GLU A 83 6.46 -12.01 -3.42
C GLU A 83 6.46 -11.84 -1.89
N ASN A 84 7.59 -11.43 -1.31
CA ASN A 84 7.68 -11.14 0.13
C ASN A 84 6.80 -9.96 0.54
N LEU A 85 6.81 -8.86 -0.23
CA LEU A 85 5.98 -7.68 0.03
C LEU A 85 4.48 -8.03 0.04
N LEU A 86 4.05 -8.89 -0.89
CA LEU A 86 2.67 -9.35 -0.99
C LEU A 86 2.29 -10.31 0.16
N ALA A 87 3.20 -11.20 0.57
CA ALA A 87 2.98 -12.05 1.73
C ALA A 87 2.86 -11.24 3.03
N ASP A 88 3.70 -10.21 3.20
CA ASP A 88 3.64 -9.30 4.35
C ASP A 88 2.33 -8.49 4.36
N LEU A 89 1.88 -8.04 3.19
CA LEU A 89 0.59 -7.38 3.01
C LEU A 89 -0.56 -8.30 3.45
N GLU A 90 -0.61 -9.53 2.93
CA GLU A 90 -1.63 -10.51 3.29
C GLU A 90 -1.65 -10.77 4.80
N HIS A 91 -0.48 -11.02 5.39
CA HIS A 91 -0.35 -11.27 6.83
C HIS A 91 -0.87 -10.10 7.66
N ASN A 92 -0.53 -8.85 7.29
CA ASN A 92 -0.95 -7.67 8.04
C ASN A 92 -2.46 -7.41 7.94
N ILE A 93 -3.07 -7.67 6.78
CA ILE A 93 -4.52 -7.61 6.60
C ILE A 93 -5.20 -8.69 7.46
N ARG A 94 -4.80 -9.96 7.33
CA ARG A 94 -5.40 -11.08 8.07
C ARG A 94 -5.26 -10.94 9.58
N ALA A 95 -4.13 -10.43 10.06
CA ALA A 95 -3.89 -10.21 11.48
C ALA A 95 -4.57 -8.94 12.03
N GLY A 96 -5.27 -8.16 11.21
CA GLY A 96 -5.90 -6.91 11.62
C GLY A 96 -4.89 -5.87 12.10
N LYS A 97 -3.64 -5.92 11.60
CA LYS A 97 -2.57 -4.97 11.93
C LYS A 97 -2.69 -3.66 11.16
N VAL A 98 -3.36 -3.70 10.01
CA VAL A 98 -3.61 -2.54 9.15
C VAL A 98 -5.10 -2.43 8.83
N LEU A 99 -5.59 -1.20 8.70
CA LEU A 99 -6.96 -0.91 8.30
C LEU A 99 -6.96 -0.15 6.98
N ILE A 100 -7.57 -0.75 5.95
CA ILE A 100 -7.74 -0.17 4.61
C ILE A 100 -9.03 0.66 4.60
N ASN A 101 -8.93 1.93 4.17
CA ASN A 101 -10.06 2.86 4.02
C ASN A 101 -10.21 3.36 2.57
N SER A 102 -9.69 2.60 1.60
CA SER A 102 -9.77 2.93 0.18
C SER A 102 -10.55 1.88 -0.60
N ASP A 103 -11.66 2.31 -1.19
CA ASP A 103 -12.44 1.47 -2.11
C ASP A 103 -11.64 1.10 -3.36
N ARG A 104 -10.73 1.98 -3.82
CA ARG A 104 -9.90 1.71 -5.02
C ARG A 104 -8.90 0.59 -4.76
N LEU A 105 -8.23 0.63 -3.60
CA LEU A 105 -7.31 -0.43 -3.19
C LEU A 105 -8.06 -1.75 -3.00
N VAL A 106 -9.26 -1.72 -2.39
CA VAL A 106 -10.09 -2.92 -2.24
C VAL A 106 -10.47 -3.50 -3.61
N ASN A 107 -10.86 -2.65 -4.56
CA ASN A 107 -11.19 -3.09 -5.92
C ASN A 107 -10.00 -3.75 -6.63
N GLU A 108 -8.79 -3.17 -6.53
CA GLU A 108 -7.59 -3.83 -7.08
C GLU A 108 -7.33 -5.18 -6.40
N LEU A 109 -7.41 -5.25 -5.06
CA LEU A 109 -7.19 -6.50 -4.30
C LEU A 109 -8.15 -7.62 -4.71
N LEU A 110 -9.41 -7.29 -5.01
CA LEU A 110 -10.40 -8.27 -5.47
C LEU A 110 -10.10 -8.84 -6.86
N THR A 111 -9.31 -8.13 -7.67
CA THR A 111 -8.88 -8.57 -9.01
C THR A 111 -7.52 -9.27 -9.01
N PHE A 112 -6.90 -9.44 -7.84
CA PHE A 112 -5.55 -10.00 -7.72
C PHE A 112 -5.61 -11.53 -7.66
N ILE A 113 -5.21 -12.17 -8.76
CA ILE A 113 -5.37 -13.61 -8.97
C ILE A 113 -4.04 -14.36 -8.91
N ILE A 114 -4.11 -15.65 -8.61
CA ILE A 114 -2.99 -16.58 -8.82
C ILE A 114 -3.12 -17.13 -10.23
N ASP A 115 -2.12 -16.84 -11.05
CA ASP A 115 -2.00 -17.37 -12.41
C ASP A 115 -1.90 -18.90 -12.36
N SER A 116 -2.83 -19.59 -13.05
CA SER A 116 -2.94 -21.06 -13.02
C SER A 116 -1.73 -21.77 -13.64
N ASP A 117 -1.03 -21.11 -14.57
CA ASP A 117 0.02 -21.73 -15.36
C ASP A 117 1.39 -21.55 -14.71
N THR A 118 1.60 -20.39 -14.08
CA THR A 118 2.88 -20.01 -13.47
C THR A 118 2.86 -20.07 -11.94
N GLY A 119 1.68 -20.16 -11.33
CA GLY A 119 1.48 -20.06 -9.87
C GLY A 119 1.80 -18.69 -9.30
N ARG A 120 2.03 -17.67 -10.16
CA ARG A 120 2.42 -16.33 -9.74
C ARG A 120 1.21 -15.46 -9.48
N ILE A 121 1.35 -14.57 -8.50
CA ILE A 121 0.30 -13.60 -8.18
C ILE A 121 0.41 -12.41 -9.14
N LYS A 122 -0.68 -12.08 -9.83
CA LYS A 122 -0.76 -10.98 -10.80
C LYS A 122 -2.18 -10.40 -10.83
N PRO A 123 -2.36 -9.12 -11.25
CA PRO A 123 -3.70 -8.62 -11.52
C PRO A 123 -4.35 -9.41 -12.67
N ASP A 124 -5.67 -9.55 -12.62
CA ASP A 124 -6.45 -10.10 -13.74
C ASP A 124 -6.28 -9.24 -15.00
N THR A 125 -6.66 -9.79 -16.15
CA THR A 125 -6.52 -9.14 -17.46
C THR A 125 -7.19 -7.77 -17.45
N ASN A 126 -6.49 -6.74 -17.93
CA ASN A 126 -6.91 -5.33 -17.93
C ASN A 126 -7.11 -4.69 -16.54
N CYS A 127 -6.64 -5.32 -15.47
CA CYS A 127 -6.63 -4.74 -14.12
C CYS A 127 -5.24 -4.19 -13.75
N HIS A 128 -5.18 -3.33 -12.74
CA HIS A 128 -3.96 -2.66 -12.27
C HIS A 128 -3.56 -3.14 -10.87
N ASP A 129 -2.26 -3.10 -10.56
CA ASP A 129 -1.71 -3.45 -9.24
C ASP A 129 -0.97 -2.28 -8.56
N ASP A 130 -1.09 -1.05 -9.09
CA ASP A 130 -0.35 0.12 -8.62
C ASP A 130 -0.65 0.47 -7.16
N LEU A 131 -1.92 0.45 -6.75
CA LEU A 131 -2.30 0.74 -5.37
C LEU A 131 -1.91 -0.40 -4.44
N ILE A 132 -2.03 -1.66 -4.89
CA ILE A 132 -1.57 -2.83 -4.13
C ILE A 132 -0.07 -2.72 -3.86
N MET A 133 0.73 -2.47 -4.89
CA MET A 133 2.19 -2.37 -4.78
C MET A 133 2.63 -1.17 -3.95
N SER A 134 1.95 -0.02 -4.12
CA SER A 134 2.19 1.15 -3.26
C SER A 134 1.84 0.87 -1.80
N PHE A 135 0.81 0.07 -1.51
CA PHE A 135 0.41 -0.24 -0.14
C PHE A 135 1.32 -1.31 0.47
N ALA A 136 1.71 -2.32 -0.30
CA ALA A 136 2.63 -3.38 0.14
C ALA A 136 4.01 -2.82 0.54
N THR A 137 4.55 -1.88 -0.25
CA THR A 137 5.80 -1.18 0.10
C THR A 137 5.67 -0.34 1.36
N ALA A 138 4.54 0.35 1.55
CA ALA A 138 4.24 1.10 2.77
C ALA A 138 4.14 0.17 4.00
N ILE A 139 3.53 -1.01 3.87
CA ILE A 139 3.47 -2.02 4.95
C ILE A 139 4.85 -2.55 5.31
N ASN A 140 5.69 -2.86 4.33
CA ASN A 140 7.06 -3.28 4.61
C ASN A 140 7.82 -2.21 5.42
N THR A 141 7.70 -0.94 5.04
CA THR A 141 8.27 0.18 5.81
C THR A 141 7.66 0.27 7.21
N PHE A 142 6.34 0.17 7.34
CA PHE A 142 5.64 0.16 8.63
C PHE A 142 6.15 -0.95 9.56
N ASN A 143 6.31 -2.17 9.05
CA ASN A 143 6.86 -3.30 9.82
C ASN A 143 8.29 -3.03 10.27
N ASN A 144 9.14 -2.50 9.39
CA ASN A 144 10.53 -2.19 9.72
C ASN A 144 10.64 -1.07 10.77
N LEU A 145 9.86 -0.01 10.63
CA LEU A 145 9.86 1.10 11.61
C LEU A 145 9.34 0.64 12.97
N ARG A 146 8.28 -0.18 13.01
CA ARG A 146 7.74 -0.71 14.27
C ARG A 146 8.61 -1.80 14.89
N GLY A 147 9.31 -2.59 14.09
CA GLY A 147 10.24 -3.61 14.59
C GLY A 147 11.50 -3.00 15.21
N ASN A 148 11.96 -1.87 14.67
CA ASN A 148 13.16 -1.17 15.15
C ASN A 148 12.88 -0.21 16.31
N ALA A 149 11.64 0.24 16.47
CA ALA A 149 11.26 1.15 17.54
C ALA A 149 10.54 0.41 18.67
N PHE A 150 10.80 0.78 19.93
CA PHE A 150 9.99 0.39 21.09
C PHE A 150 8.61 1.09 21.06
N ILE A 151 7.91 1.04 19.92
CA ILE A 151 6.55 1.54 19.79
C ILE A 151 5.64 0.44 20.31
N GLU A 152 5.42 0.44 21.62
CA GLU A 152 4.30 -0.29 22.20
C GLU A 152 3.04 0.13 21.44
N LYS A 153 2.29 -0.87 20.98
CA LYS A 153 0.97 -0.62 20.40
C LYS A 153 0.20 0.18 21.45
N ALA A 154 -0.10 1.44 21.18
CA ALA A 154 -1.20 2.08 21.86
C ALA A 154 -2.42 1.25 21.44
N GLU A 155 -2.80 0.28 22.28
CA GLU A 155 -4.09 -0.35 22.16
C GLU A 155 -5.09 0.77 22.39
N ASP A 156 -5.57 1.38 21.31
CA ASP A 156 -6.82 2.10 21.35
C ASP A 156 -7.88 1.08 21.77
N LYS A 157 -8.08 0.96 23.10
CA LYS A 157 -9.16 0.18 23.72
C LYS A 157 -10.54 0.67 23.28
N THR A 158 -10.59 1.78 22.54
CA THR A 158 -11.75 2.44 21.97
C THR A 158 -11.99 2.05 20.50
N TYR A 159 -11.04 1.43 19.79
CA TYR A 159 -11.32 0.87 18.47
C TYR A 159 -12.08 -0.45 18.63
N MET A 160 -13.38 -0.33 18.87
CA MET A 160 -14.30 -1.36 18.42
C MET A 160 -14.42 -1.17 16.91
N PRO A 161 -13.97 -2.12 16.07
CA PRO A 161 -14.33 -2.07 14.66
C PRO A 161 -15.86 -1.89 14.62
N PRO A 162 -16.38 -0.91 13.87
CA PRO A 162 -17.82 -0.71 13.78
C PRO A 162 -18.44 -2.06 13.47
N GLY A 163 -19.48 -2.45 14.21
CA GLY A 163 -20.10 -3.78 14.08
C GLY A 163 -20.30 -4.07 12.61
N ILE A 164 -19.46 -4.97 12.07
CA ILE A 164 -19.28 -5.06 10.64
C ILE A 164 -20.60 -5.58 10.11
N ARG A 165 -21.38 -4.73 9.45
CA ARG A 165 -22.35 -5.21 8.49
C ARG A 165 -21.51 -5.72 7.34
N ASN A 166 -21.04 -6.95 7.46
CA ASN A 166 -20.35 -7.62 6.37
C ASN A 166 -21.33 -7.59 5.19
N ALA A 167 -21.08 -6.70 4.23
CA ALA A 167 -21.62 -6.92 2.91
C ALA A 167 -20.94 -8.20 2.44
N HIS A 168 -21.66 -9.31 2.47
CA HIS A 168 -21.09 -10.59 2.07
C HIS A 168 -20.97 -10.67 0.55
N THR A 169 -21.70 -9.82 -0.17
CA THR A 169 -21.60 -9.69 -1.62
C THR A 169 -20.89 -8.39 -2.02
N TYR A 170 -19.91 -8.54 -2.91
CA TYR A 170 -19.19 -7.43 -3.53
C TYR A 170 -19.37 -7.47 -5.04
N LYS A 171 -19.69 -6.30 -5.61
CA LYS A 171 -19.69 -6.12 -7.06
C LYS A 171 -18.25 -5.94 -7.51
N MET A 172 -17.76 -6.88 -8.29
CA MET A 172 -16.45 -6.82 -8.91
C MET A 172 -16.60 -6.77 -10.43
N LYS A 173 -15.70 -6.05 -11.09
CA LYS A 173 -15.57 -6.10 -12.55
C LYS A 173 -14.49 -7.10 -12.89
N THR A 174 -14.86 -8.12 -13.65
CA THR A 174 -13.89 -9.11 -14.16
C THR A 174 -13.21 -8.58 -15.42
N SER A 175 -12.17 -9.28 -15.88
CA SER A 175 -11.47 -9.05 -17.14
C SER A 175 -12.37 -8.88 -18.39
N ASN A 176 -13.61 -9.40 -18.37
CA ASN A 176 -14.59 -9.24 -19.45
C ASN A 176 -15.46 -7.98 -19.34
N ASP A 177 -15.17 -7.08 -18.39
CA ASP A 177 -15.99 -5.92 -18.01
C ASP A 177 -17.41 -6.29 -17.52
N GLU A 178 -17.63 -7.57 -17.22
CA GLU A 178 -18.86 -8.06 -16.60
C GLU A 178 -18.85 -7.71 -15.12
N LEU A 179 -19.91 -7.04 -14.65
CA LEU A 179 -20.17 -6.88 -13.23
C LEU A 179 -20.66 -8.22 -12.66
N THR A 180 -19.82 -8.88 -11.88
CA THR A 180 -20.20 -10.07 -11.13
C THR A 180 -20.36 -9.71 -9.65
N GLU A 181 -21.31 -10.36 -8.99
CA GLU A 181 -21.53 -10.22 -7.56
C GLU A 181 -20.95 -11.46 -6.87
N GLU A 182 -19.80 -11.29 -6.20
CA GLU A 182 -19.09 -12.37 -5.52
C GLU A 182 -19.53 -12.42 -4.06
N ASN A 183 -19.99 -13.58 -3.60
CA ASN A 183 -20.22 -13.80 -2.18
C ASN A 183 -18.93 -14.26 -1.48
N ILE A 184 -18.34 -13.39 -0.67
CA ILE A 184 -17.07 -13.64 0.04
C ILE A 184 -17.25 -14.26 1.43
N GLU A 185 -18.44 -14.78 1.79
CA GLU A 185 -18.63 -15.53 3.04
C GLU A 185 -17.63 -16.68 3.19
N TRP A 186 -17.21 -17.28 2.07
CA TRP A 186 -16.27 -18.39 2.07
C TRP A 186 -14.91 -18.00 2.68
N LEU A 187 -14.50 -16.72 2.61
CA LEU A 187 -13.27 -16.23 3.25
C LEU A 187 -13.37 -16.15 4.77
N LEU A 188 -14.59 -16.11 5.33
CA LEU A 188 -14.86 -15.97 6.76
C LEU A 188 -15.12 -17.31 7.46
N ARG A 189 -15.27 -18.40 6.70
CA ARG A 189 -15.45 -19.75 7.22
C ARG A 189 -14.07 -20.34 7.52
N ASN A 190 -13.62 -20.18 8.77
CA ASN A 190 -12.55 -21.01 9.35
C ASN A 190 -13.05 -22.43 9.63
#